data_AF-A0A2S9J597-F1
#
_entry.id   AF-A0A2S9J597-F1
#
_cell.length_a   1.000
_cell.length_b   1.000
_cell.length_c   1.000
_cell.angle_alpha   90.00
_cell.angle_beta   90.00
_cell.angle_gamma   90.00
#
_symmetry.space_group_name_H-M   'P 1'
#
loop_
_entity.id
_entity.type
_entity.pdbx_description
1 polymer ?
#
loop_
_entity_poly.entity_id
_entity_poly.type
_entity_poly.pdbx_seq_one_letter_code
_entity_poly.pdbx_strand_id
1 'polypeptide(L)'
;MNLKIALLTGVLFSNVLHAQEMIRGLVYEDVNQNGKKERREKGLPQVAVSNGVDVVLTDQSGAYQLPVRDNSIFFVVKPNGYQFPLDENNMPEFYYIHKPQGSPDLKYKGSEPTGKLPKSLDFALLKDETEKEQFSALVFGDPQAYNMDEIAYFDEGIVQEISNREKFAFGLSLGDLVGDDLTLHDPYKKTVGKLGLPWFNVMGNHDMNYDVQQDVLSDETYQKNFGPNNFSFNYGGAHFIVLDNIIYPNPRTGKGYLGGFRKDQLDFVENNLKFVPKDKLVVLAFHIPLLHDNSDVFRNEDRQRLFDLLAEYPNTLSLSAHTHLQRHNFYTKEDGWKQDKPHHEYNVGTTSGDWYSGLKNKLGVPTSTMRDGTPKGYAILNIEGNKYTFDYKVAGEPEDYRLNIIFPAAVQQKYLRRHTLSVNFFIGASSDIVEYSLDGKEWKKMNHTETEDPSFQYHVLKFDNAETMMDGRRPSNAVKSTHVWQAKLPGKLQAGQYTIQVRATDMFGRTHLQTKDLKIVE
;
A
#
# COMPACT_ATOMS: atom_id res chain seq x y z
N MET A 1 -44.66 -50.76 59.85
CA MET A 1 -44.85 -50.70 58.38
C MET A 1 -44.90 -49.23 58.00
N ASN A 2 -43.75 -48.61 57.70
CA ASN A 2 -43.64 -47.19 57.33
C ASN A 2 -42.99 -47.10 55.95
N LEU A 3 -43.77 -46.78 54.93
CA LEU A 3 -43.32 -46.56 53.56
C LEU A 3 -42.82 -45.12 53.43
N LYS A 4 -41.53 -44.93 53.14
CA LYS A 4 -40.96 -43.63 52.73
C LYS A 4 -41.19 -43.48 51.22
N ILE A 5 -41.91 -42.43 50.82
CA ILE A 5 -42.01 -41.99 49.43
C ILE A 5 -40.79 -41.11 49.15
N ALA A 6 -39.91 -41.56 48.24
CA ALA A 6 -38.82 -40.75 47.70
C ALA A 6 -39.32 -40.06 46.42
N LEU A 7 -39.38 -38.73 46.44
CA LEU A 7 -39.67 -37.91 45.27
C LEU A 7 -38.36 -37.72 44.49
N LEU A 8 -38.23 -38.34 43.32
CA LEU A 8 -37.11 -38.14 42.41
C LEU A 8 -37.42 -36.92 41.52
N THR A 9 -36.76 -35.78 41.77
CA THR A 9 -36.81 -34.61 40.89
C THR A 9 -35.75 -34.77 39.80
N GLY A 10 -36.18 -35.13 38.60
CA GLY A 10 -35.33 -35.15 37.41
C GLY A 10 -35.14 -33.73 36.87
N VAL A 11 -33.93 -33.19 36.98
CA VAL A 11 -33.53 -31.96 36.31
C VAL A 11 -33.20 -32.30 34.85
N LEU A 12 -34.11 -31.96 33.94
CA LEU A 12 -33.87 -31.96 32.49
C LEU A 12 -33.00 -30.73 32.15
N PHE A 13 -31.71 -30.96 31.93
CA PHE A 13 -30.85 -29.97 31.27
C PHE A 13 -31.23 -29.95 29.78
N SER A 14 -32.05 -28.98 29.38
CA SER A 14 -32.25 -28.63 27.98
C SER A 14 -30.99 -27.92 27.48
N ASN A 15 -30.09 -28.66 26.84
CA ASN A 15 -29.03 -28.09 26.02
C ASN A 15 -29.69 -27.39 24.82
N VAL A 16 -29.84 -26.07 24.89
CA VAL A 16 -30.22 -25.27 23.73
C VAL A 16 -29.00 -25.22 22.82
N LEU A 17 -28.98 -26.11 21.82
CA LEU A 17 -28.05 -26.01 20.69
C LEU A 17 -28.40 -24.73 19.92
N HIS A 18 -27.65 -23.66 20.11
CA HIS A 18 -27.71 -22.51 19.22
C HIS A 18 -27.13 -22.94 17.87
N ALA A 19 -28.00 -23.22 16.91
CA ALA A 19 -27.59 -23.40 15.52
C ALA A 19 -26.98 -22.10 15.02
N GLN A 20 -25.74 -22.16 14.54
CA GLN A 20 -25.05 -21.02 13.94
C GLN A 20 -25.88 -20.50 12.75
N GLU A 21 -26.24 -19.21 12.78
CA GLU A 21 -26.94 -18.58 11.65
C GLU A 21 -26.03 -18.62 10.42
N MET A 22 -26.62 -18.89 9.25
CA MET A 22 -25.89 -19.00 8.00
C MET A 22 -26.50 -18.03 6.98
N ILE A 23 -25.67 -17.24 6.31
CA ILE A 23 -26.06 -16.46 5.15
C ILE A 23 -25.89 -17.31 3.89
N ARG A 24 -26.76 -17.09 2.91
CA ARG A 24 -26.70 -17.70 1.58
C ARG A 24 -26.82 -16.60 0.54
N GLY A 25 -26.31 -16.88 -0.64
CA GLY A 25 -26.40 -15.94 -1.75
C GLY A 25 -25.91 -16.52 -3.06
N LEU A 26 -25.95 -15.68 -4.08
CA LEU A 26 -25.48 -15.98 -5.43
C LEU A 26 -24.39 -15.00 -5.84
N VAL A 27 -23.32 -15.48 -6.47
CA VAL A 27 -22.47 -14.64 -7.32
C VAL A 27 -22.90 -14.85 -8.76
N TYR A 28 -23.08 -13.77 -9.52
CA TYR A 28 -23.63 -13.85 -10.87
C TYR A 28 -23.05 -12.80 -11.80
N GLU A 29 -23.16 -13.07 -13.10
CA GLU A 29 -22.85 -12.12 -14.16
C GLU A 29 -24.02 -11.17 -14.36
N ASP A 30 -23.86 -9.91 -13.95
CA ASP A 30 -24.86 -8.85 -14.07
C ASP A 30 -24.76 -8.22 -15.46
N VAL A 31 -25.53 -8.76 -16.40
CA VAL A 31 -25.42 -8.42 -17.83
C VAL A 31 -26.06 -7.06 -18.13
N ASN A 32 -27.00 -6.62 -17.29
CA ASN A 32 -27.73 -5.36 -17.49
C ASN A 32 -27.28 -4.24 -16.53
N GLN A 33 -26.32 -4.53 -15.63
CA GLN A 33 -25.67 -3.60 -14.71
C GLN A 33 -26.65 -2.97 -13.71
N ASN A 34 -27.68 -3.70 -13.29
CA ASN A 34 -28.71 -3.18 -12.39
C ASN A 34 -28.53 -3.60 -10.91
N GLY A 35 -27.52 -4.41 -10.61
CA GLY A 35 -27.19 -4.90 -9.27
C GLY A 35 -28.22 -5.87 -8.69
N LYS A 36 -29.11 -6.44 -9.51
CA LYS A 36 -30.17 -7.36 -9.06
C LYS A 36 -30.18 -8.62 -9.88
N LYS A 37 -30.07 -9.77 -9.20
CA LYS A 37 -30.09 -11.09 -9.84
C LYS A 37 -31.42 -11.33 -10.59
N GLU A 38 -31.33 -11.48 -11.91
CA GLU A 38 -32.46 -11.82 -12.78
C GLU A 38 -32.37 -13.24 -13.34
N ARG A 39 -33.50 -13.81 -13.77
CA ARG A 39 -33.58 -15.22 -14.23
C ARG A 39 -32.62 -15.55 -15.39
N ARG A 40 -32.32 -14.58 -16.26
CA ARG A 40 -31.46 -14.79 -17.45
C ARG A 40 -29.97 -14.70 -17.13
N GLU A 41 -29.63 -14.15 -15.98
CA GLU A 41 -28.23 -13.95 -15.58
C GLU A 41 -27.65 -15.25 -15.05
N LYS A 42 -26.43 -15.54 -15.50
CA LYS A 42 -25.75 -16.77 -15.17
C LYS A 42 -25.09 -16.63 -13.80
N GLY A 43 -25.27 -17.64 -12.94
CA GLY A 43 -24.47 -17.75 -11.72
C GLY A 43 -23.02 -18.14 -12.03
N LEU A 44 -22.08 -17.58 -11.28
CA LEU A 44 -20.65 -17.75 -11.52
C LEU A 44 -20.08 -18.80 -10.56
N PRO A 45 -19.64 -19.96 -11.07
CA PRO A 45 -19.07 -21.02 -10.23
C PRO A 45 -17.62 -20.74 -9.87
N GLN A 46 -17.15 -21.38 -8.79
CA GLN A 46 -15.76 -21.32 -8.33
C GLN A 46 -15.27 -19.89 -8.01
N VAL A 47 -16.18 -18.98 -7.66
CA VAL A 47 -15.85 -17.64 -7.17
C VAL A 47 -15.75 -17.68 -5.66
N ALA A 48 -14.67 -17.12 -5.10
CA ALA A 48 -14.50 -17.08 -3.65
C ALA A 48 -15.37 -15.98 -3.02
N VAL A 49 -16.02 -16.33 -1.91
CA VAL A 49 -16.81 -15.43 -1.07
C VAL A 49 -16.36 -15.60 0.38
N SER A 50 -16.26 -14.49 1.11
CA SER A 50 -15.78 -14.48 2.48
C SER A 50 -16.69 -13.68 3.40
N ASN A 51 -16.62 -13.99 4.69
CA ASN A 51 -17.20 -13.22 5.80
C ASN A 51 -16.13 -12.52 6.65
N GLY A 52 -14.92 -12.33 6.09
CA GLY A 52 -13.76 -11.77 6.78
C GLY A 52 -12.87 -12.79 7.49
N VAL A 53 -13.26 -14.07 7.56
CA VAL A 53 -12.42 -15.16 8.12
C VAL A 53 -12.52 -16.42 7.28
N ASP A 54 -13.72 -16.93 7.05
CA ASP A 54 -13.91 -18.11 6.20
C ASP A 54 -13.91 -17.70 4.74
N VAL A 55 -13.49 -18.61 3.88
CA VAL A 55 -13.56 -18.45 2.44
C VAL A 55 -14.20 -19.71 1.86
N VAL A 56 -15.24 -19.55 1.06
CA VAL A 56 -15.91 -20.64 0.34
C VAL A 56 -15.95 -20.34 -1.15
N LEU A 57 -16.01 -21.38 -1.97
CA LEU A 57 -16.23 -21.23 -3.41
C LEU A 57 -17.72 -21.40 -3.72
N THR A 58 -18.22 -20.62 -4.67
CA THR A 58 -19.55 -20.82 -5.23
C THR A 58 -19.66 -22.14 -5.99
N ASP A 59 -20.84 -22.75 -5.94
CA ASP A 59 -21.14 -23.97 -6.67
C ASP A 59 -21.42 -23.73 -8.18
N GLN A 60 -21.81 -24.78 -8.91
CA GLN A 60 -22.11 -24.72 -10.34
C GLN A 60 -23.23 -23.72 -10.72
N SER A 61 -24.10 -23.38 -9.77
CA SER A 61 -25.18 -22.40 -9.93
C SER A 61 -24.80 -21.00 -9.48
N GLY A 62 -23.57 -20.79 -8.99
CA GLY A 62 -23.10 -19.56 -8.37
C GLY A 62 -23.50 -19.40 -6.91
N ALA A 63 -24.08 -20.42 -6.28
CA ALA A 63 -24.56 -20.33 -4.90
C ALA A 63 -23.45 -20.56 -3.87
N TYR A 64 -23.53 -19.86 -2.74
CA TYR A 64 -22.64 -20.03 -1.60
C TYR A 64 -23.41 -20.01 -0.28
N GLN A 65 -22.75 -20.48 0.78
CA GLN A 65 -23.23 -20.39 2.15
C GLN A 65 -22.07 -20.13 3.11
N LEU A 66 -22.23 -19.16 4.01
CA LEU A 66 -21.22 -18.79 5.01
C LEU A 66 -21.85 -18.68 6.40
N PRO A 67 -21.12 -19.01 7.47
CA PRO A 67 -21.60 -18.72 8.81
C PRO A 67 -21.66 -17.20 9.04
N VAL A 68 -22.65 -16.77 9.79
CA VAL A 68 -22.78 -15.38 10.24
C VAL A 68 -22.02 -15.22 11.55
N ARG A 69 -21.25 -14.13 11.65
CA ARG A 69 -20.64 -13.66 12.90
C ARG A 69 -21.11 -12.23 13.18
N ASP A 70 -21.10 -11.83 14.44
CA ASP A 70 -21.36 -10.44 14.81
C ASP A 70 -20.36 -9.52 14.10
N ASN A 71 -20.86 -8.39 13.58
CA ASN A 71 -20.08 -7.40 12.85
C ASN A 71 -19.33 -7.94 11.61
N SER A 72 -19.85 -8.99 10.96
CA SER A 72 -19.27 -9.52 9.71
C SER A 72 -19.38 -8.51 8.58
N ILE A 73 -18.33 -8.43 7.76
CA ILE A 73 -18.42 -7.87 6.41
C ILE A 73 -18.30 -9.03 5.43
N PHE A 74 -19.34 -9.26 4.65
CA PHE A 74 -19.35 -10.27 3.62
C PHE A 74 -18.86 -9.67 2.31
N PHE A 75 -18.00 -10.35 1.58
CA PHE A 75 -17.47 -9.84 0.32
C PHE A 75 -17.14 -10.94 -0.68
N VAL A 76 -17.20 -10.58 -1.96
CA VAL A 76 -16.79 -11.45 -3.08
C VAL A 76 -15.37 -11.12 -3.53
N VAL A 77 -14.59 -12.16 -3.83
CA VAL A 77 -13.24 -12.04 -4.39
C VAL A 77 -13.36 -11.99 -5.92
N LYS A 78 -12.97 -10.86 -6.53
CA LYS A 78 -12.98 -10.70 -8.00
C LYS A 78 -12.25 -11.86 -8.68
N PRO A 79 -12.92 -12.66 -9.53
CA PRO A 79 -12.24 -13.62 -10.40
C PRO A 79 -11.63 -12.88 -11.61
N ASN A 80 -10.67 -13.50 -12.29
CA ASN A 80 -10.12 -12.96 -13.54
C ASN A 80 -11.22 -12.85 -14.62
N GLY A 81 -11.16 -11.82 -15.46
CA GLY A 81 -12.08 -11.59 -16.58
C GLY A 81 -13.47 -11.09 -16.15
N TYR A 82 -13.55 -10.51 -14.95
CA TYR A 82 -14.70 -9.84 -14.38
C TYR A 82 -14.24 -8.60 -13.63
N GLN A 83 -15.10 -7.60 -13.50
CA GLN A 83 -14.90 -6.38 -12.72
C GLN A 83 -16.06 -6.19 -11.73
N PHE A 84 -15.81 -5.39 -10.71
CA PHE A 84 -16.84 -4.98 -9.76
C PHE A 84 -17.70 -3.85 -10.34
N PRO A 85 -18.98 -3.75 -9.95
CA PRO A 85 -19.69 -2.48 -10.00
C PRO A 85 -18.91 -1.41 -9.22
N LEU A 86 -19.01 -0.16 -9.66
CA LEU A 86 -18.28 0.97 -9.06
C LEU A 86 -19.27 2.06 -8.63
N ASP A 87 -18.98 2.72 -7.51
CA ASP A 87 -19.72 3.92 -7.07
C ASP A 87 -19.36 5.17 -7.91
N GLU A 88 -19.95 6.31 -7.60
CA GLU A 88 -19.68 7.56 -8.32
C GLU A 88 -18.24 8.09 -8.19
N ASN A 89 -17.45 7.55 -7.25
CA ASN A 89 -16.05 7.88 -7.03
C ASN A 89 -15.11 6.77 -7.53
N ASN A 90 -15.63 5.78 -8.27
CA ASN A 90 -14.92 4.61 -8.77
C ASN A 90 -14.41 3.65 -7.67
N MET A 91 -15.06 3.66 -6.50
CA MET A 91 -14.80 2.67 -5.45
C MET A 91 -15.55 1.37 -5.76
N PRO A 92 -14.90 0.20 -5.68
CA PRO A 92 -15.55 -1.08 -5.92
C PRO A 92 -16.67 -1.41 -4.91
N GLU A 93 -17.83 -1.83 -5.43
CA GLU A 93 -18.99 -2.29 -4.66
C GLU A 93 -19.02 -3.84 -4.61
N PHE A 94 -18.24 -4.43 -3.70
CA PHE A 94 -18.03 -5.88 -3.65
C PHE A 94 -18.39 -6.53 -2.30
N TYR A 95 -19.02 -5.77 -1.40
CA TYR A 95 -19.23 -6.17 -0.02
C TYR A 95 -20.61 -5.77 0.53
N TYR A 96 -20.95 -6.38 1.67
CA TYR A 96 -22.11 -6.05 2.49
C TYR A 96 -21.70 -6.04 3.95
N ILE A 97 -21.91 -4.89 4.60
CA ILE A 97 -21.65 -4.73 6.03
C ILE A 97 -22.85 -5.26 6.81
N HIS A 98 -22.58 -6.17 7.76
CA HIS A 98 -23.59 -6.69 8.67
C HIS A 98 -23.26 -6.31 10.12
N LYS A 99 -23.81 -5.18 10.56
CA LYS A 99 -23.76 -4.68 11.94
C LYS A 99 -25.19 -4.47 12.44
N PRO A 100 -25.89 -5.50 12.95
CA PRO A 100 -27.31 -5.42 13.32
C PRO A 100 -27.65 -4.25 14.25
N GLN A 101 -26.74 -3.94 15.17
CA GLN A 101 -26.89 -2.86 16.16
C GLN A 101 -26.16 -1.57 15.76
N GLY A 102 -25.50 -1.56 14.61
CA GLY A 102 -24.64 -0.46 14.18
C GLY A 102 -23.33 -0.41 14.96
N SER A 103 -22.51 0.57 14.61
CA SER A 103 -21.28 0.91 15.31
C SER A 103 -21.58 1.56 16.67
N PRO A 104 -20.65 1.52 17.63
CA PRO A 104 -20.76 2.32 18.86
C PRO A 104 -20.86 3.83 18.55
N ASP A 105 -21.27 4.60 19.56
CA ASP A 105 -21.23 6.06 19.48
C ASP A 105 -19.78 6.55 19.54
N LEU A 106 -19.32 7.12 18.43
CA LEU A 106 -17.93 7.51 18.19
C LEU A 106 -17.87 8.94 17.65
N LYS A 107 -16.76 9.64 17.92
CA LYS A 107 -16.44 10.97 17.39
C LYS A 107 -16.64 11.02 15.87
N TYR A 108 -16.07 10.03 15.18
CA TYR A 108 -16.32 9.78 13.77
C TYR A 108 -17.27 8.59 13.66
N LYS A 109 -18.43 8.80 13.03
CA LYS A 109 -19.49 7.80 13.01
C LYS A 109 -19.09 6.61 12.13
N GLY A 110 -19.32 5.40 12.64
CA GLY A 110 -19.29 4.18 11.84
C GLY A 110 -20.61 3.90 11.10
N SER A 111 -20.85 2.63 10.81
CA SER A 111 -22.07 2.12 10.17
C SER A 111 -23.31 2.31 11.05
N GLU A 112 -24.41 2.74 10.42
CA GLU A 112 -25.74 2.71 11.05
C GLU A 112 -26.21 1.25 11.25
N PRO A 113 -27.21 1.00 12.12
CA PRO A 113 -27.77 -0.33 12.32
C PRO A 113 -28.28 -0.95 11.01
N THR A 114 -27.68 -2.06 10.60
CA THR A 114 -28.02 -2.74 9.33
C THR A 114 -29.28 -3.59 9.45
N GLY A 115 -29.72 -3.89 10.68
CA GLY A 115 -30.84 -4.78 10.95
C GLY A 115 -30.53 -6.25 10.64
N LYS A 116 -31.58 -7.04 10.39
CA LYS A 116 -31.47 -8.47 10.07
C LYS A 116 -30.90 -8.68 8.67
N LEU A 117 -30.18 -9.78 8.47
CA LEU A 117 -29.71 -10.17 7.14
C LEU A 117 -30.86 -10.35 6.14
N PRO A 118 -30.63 -10.04 4.86
CA PRO A 118 -31.56 -10.40 3.80
C PRO A 118 -31.64 -11.92 3.65
N LYS A 119 -32.71 -12.41 2.99
CA LYS A 119 -32.87 -13.85 2.70
C LYS A 119 -31.78 -14.40 1.78
N SER A 120 -31.27 -13.56 0.89
CA SER A 120 -30.18 -13.84 -0.04
C SER A 120 -29.27 -12.63 -0.06
N LEU A 121 -27.96 -12.86 -0.02
CA LEU A 121 -26.94 -11.84 -0.20
C LEU A 121 -26.22 -12.08 -1.52
N ASP A 122 -26.68 -11.42 -2.58
CA ASP A 122 -26.17 -11.68 -3.92
C ASP A 122 -25.09 -10.66 -4.30
N PHE A 123 -24.05 -11.10 -5.01
CA PHE A 123 -22.97 -10.27 -5.51
C PHE A 123 -22.98 -10.25 -7.04
N ALA A 124 -23.15 -9.05 -7.60
CA ALA A 124 -23.06 -8.79 -9.02
C ALA A 124 -21.60 -8.65 -9.46
N LEU A 125 -21.24 -9.29 -10.56
CA LEU A 125 -19.97 -9.08 -11.26
C LEU A 125 -20.24 -8.75 -12.72
N LEU A 126 -19.49 -7.80 -13.26
CA LEU A 126 -19.59 -7.42 -14.67
C LEU A 126 -18.51 -8.16 -15.45
N LYS A 127 -18.85 -8.68 -16.63
CA LYS A 127 -17.84 -9.29 -17.50
C LYS A 127 -16.82 -8.22 -17.91
N ASP A 128 -15.53 -8.57 -17.81
CA ASP A 128 -14.44 -7.72 -18.29
C ASP A 128 -13.69 -8.43 -19.41
N GLU A 129 -13.93 -8.00 -20.64
CA GLU A 129 -13.26 -8.49 -21.85
C GLU A 129 -11.93 -7.76 -22.13
N THR A 130 -11.62 -6.74 -21.32
CA THR A 130 -10.46 -5.87 -21.49
C THR A 130 -9.32 -6.17 -20.52
N GLU A 131 -9.56 -7.00 -19.50
CA GLU A 131 -8.56 -7.46 -18.54
C GLU A 131 -7.35 -8.09 -19.25
N LYS A 132 -6.15 -7.65 -18.87
CA LYS A 132 -4.88 -8.12 -19.44
C LYS A 132 -4.06 -8.87 -18.40
N GLU A 133 -3.36 -9.91 -18.83
CA GLU A 133 -2.34 -10.59 -18.00
C GLU A 133 -1.10 -9.75 -17.77
N GLN A 134 -0.83 -8.81 -18.68
CA GLN A 134 0.20 -7.78 -18.56
C GLN A 134 -0.46 -6.44 -18.29
N PHE A 135 -0.21 -5.87 -17.13
CA PHE A 135 -0.86 -4.63 -16.71
C PHE A 135 0.01 -3.81 -15.78
N SER A 136 -0.36 -2.53 -15.65
CA SER A 136 0.22 -1.61 -14.68
C SER A 136 -0.87 -1.15 -13.71
N ALA A 137 -0.50 -0.91 -12.45
CA ALA A 137 -1.37 -0.34 -11.43
C ALA A 137 -0.68 0.83 -10.74
N LEU A 138 -1.46 1.85 -10.38
CA LEU A 138 -0.97 2.97 -9.56
C LEU A 138 -0.89 2.52 -8.10
N VAL A 139 0.22 2.84 -7.43
CA VAL A 139 0.40 2.56 -6.00
C VAL A 139 0.80 3.84 -5.28
N PHE A 140 -0.07 4.32 -4.41
CA PHE A 140 0.12 5.55 -3.64
C PHE A 140 0.44 5.22 -2.18
N GLY A 141 1.57 5.71 -1.66
CA GLY A 141 1.82 5.76 -0.22
C GLY A 141 1.32 7.06 0.38
N ASP A 142 0.72 6.99 1.57
CA ASP A 142 0.37 8.07 2.50
C ASP A 142 0.00 9.44 1.86
N PRO A 143 -1.17 9.55 1.21
CA PRO A 143 -1.74 10.87 0.86
C PRO A 143 -1.91 11.78 2.08
N GLN A 144 -2.28 11.21 3.23
CA GLN A 144 -2.22 11.75 4.59
C GLN A 144 -2.49 13.25 4.71
N ALA A 145 -3.62 13.69 4.17
CA ALA A 145 -4.04 15.08 4.28
C ALA A 145 -4.69 15.33 5.65
N TYR A 146 -4.21 16.35 6.36
CA TYR A 146 -4.73 16.82 7.66
C TYR A 146 -5.81 17.90 7.51
N ASN A 147 -5.97 18.47 6.30
CA ASN A 147 -6.93 19.53 6.02
C ASN A 147 -7.24 19.62 4.51
N MET A 148 -8.18 20.50 4.14
CA MET A 148 -8.59 20.67 2.74
C MET A 148 -7.51 21.29 1.83
N ASP A 149 -6.57 22.08 2.37
CA ASP A 149 -5.46 22.61 1.56
C ASP A 149 -4.53 21.47 1.16
N GLU A 150 -4.29 20.51 2.05
CA GLU A 150 -3.50 19.32 1.75
C GLU A 150 -4.21 18.35 0.80
N ILE A 151 -5.55 18.24 0.86
CA ILE A 151 -6.33 17.56 -0.18
C ILE A 151 -6.14 18.26 -1.54
N ALA A 152 -6.14 19.59 -1.58
CA ALA A 152 -5.88 20.34 -2.82
C ALA A 152 -4.45 20.14 -3.31
N TYR A 153 -3.45 20.10 -2.42
CA TYR A 153 -2.06 19.78 -2.76
C TYR A 153 -1.89 18.38 -3.31
N PHE A 154 -2.61 17.40 -2.78
CA PHE A 154 -2.64 16.05 -3.33
C PHE A 154 -3.27 16.02 -4.73
N ASP A 155 -4.39 16.72 -4.90
CA ASP A 155 -5.07 16.81 -6.21
C ASP A 155 -4.17 17.46 -7.27
N GLU A 156 -3.69 18.67 -7.00
CA GLU A 156 -2.87 19.46 -7.94
C GLU A 156 -1.48 18.86 -8.15
N GLY A 157 -0.87 18.32 -7.09
CA GLY A 157 0.50 17.83 -7.12
C GLY A 157 0.66 16.39 -7.59
N ILE A 158 -0.40 15.57 -7.58
CA ILE A 158 -0.32 14.14 -7.92
C ILE A 158 -1.44 13.73 -8.88
N VAL A 159 -2.70 13.92 -8.49
CA VAL A 159 -3.84 13.35 -9.23
C VAL A 159 -4.02 13.98 -10.61
N GLN A 160 -3.94 15.31 -10.71
CA GLN A 160 -4.12 16.03 -11.98
C GLN A 160 -2.97 15.80 -12.96
N GLU A 161 -1.77 15.50 -12.47
CA GLU A 161 -0.61 15.20 -13.32
C GLU A 161 -0.78 13.88 -14.09
N ILE A 162 -1.47 12.91 -13.50
CA ILE A 162 -1.70 11.59 -14.11
C ILE A 162 -2.75 11.75 -15.22
N SER A 163 -2.26 11.93 -16.45
CA SER A 163 -3.08 12.24 -17.63
C SER A 163 -3.37 11.03 -18.52
N ASN A 164 -2.39 10.14 -18.72
CA ASN A 164 -2.56 8.86 -19.41
C ASN A 164 -3.01 7.80 -18.40
N ARG A 165 -4.30 7.78 -18.11
CA ARG A 165 -4.92 6.95 -17.05
C ARG A 165 -5.30 5.58 -17.58
N GLU A 166 -5.62 5.50 -18.87
CA GLU A 166 -6.01 4.29 -19.60
C GLU A 166 -4.91 3.21 -19.65
N LYS A 167 -3.66 3.56 -19.32
CA LYS A 167 -2.58 2.59 -19.17
C LYS A 167 -2.65 1.77 -17.88
N PHE A 168 -3.44 2.21 -16.91
CA PHE A 168 -3.53 1.55 -15.60
C PHE A 168 -4.82 0.74 -15.46
N ALA A 169 -4.69 -0.43 -14.87
CA ALA A 169 -5.80 -1.35 -14.59
C ALA A 169 -6.65 -0.90 -13.40
N PHE A 170 -5.98 -0.44 -12.34
CA PHE A 170 -6.58 0.02 -11.09
C PHE A 170 -5.56 0.87 -10.32
N GLY A 171 -6.00 1.46 -9.22
CA GLY A 171 -5.11 2.06 -8.23
C GLY A 171 -5.25 1.45 -6.84
N LEU A 172 -4.20 1.60 -6.04
CA LEU A 172 -4.09 1.09 -4.68
C LEU A 172 -3.41 2.14 -3.79
N SER A 173 -4.11 2.62 -2.76
CA SER A 173 -3.49 3.43 -1.70
C SER A 173 -3.10 2.55 -0.51
N LEU A 174 -1.87 2.72 -0.01
CA LEU A 174 -1.25 1.87 1.02
C LEU A 174 -1.45 2.41 2.46
N GLY A 175 -2.60 3.02 2.74
CA GLY A 175 -2.94 3.56 4.06
C GLY A 175 -2.57 5.03 4.23
N ASP A 176 -2.95 5.56 5.39
CA ASP A 176 -2.87 6.96 5.77
C ASP A 176 -3.47 7.81 4.66
N LEU A 177 -4.74 7.52 4.36
CA LEU A 177 -5.50 8.24 3.34
C LEU A 177 -5.70 9.70 3.78
N VAL A 178 -5.86 9.89 5.09
CA VAL A 178 -5.98 11.19 5.78
C VAL A 178 -5.13 11.21 7.06
N GLY A 179 -4.92 12.39 7.63
CA GLY A 179 -4.16 12.59 8.87
C GLY A 179 -5.05 12.75 10.10
N ASP A 180 -5.65 11.67 10.61
CA ASP A 180 -6.51 11.61 11.81
C ASP A 180 -7.88 12.30 11.74
N ASP A 181 -8.12 13.15 10.74
CA ASP A 181 -9.43 13.74 10.50
C ASP A 181 -10.25 12.93 9.48
N LEU A 182 -10.99 11.94 9.98
CA LEU A 182 -11.78 11.04 9.13
C LEU A 182 -12.94 11.73 8.39
N THR A 183 -13.23 13.02 8.67
CA THR A 183 -14.13 13.81 7.80
C THR A 183 -13.55 14.02 6.40
N LEU A 184 -12.24 13.88 6.24
CA LEU A 184 -11.53 14.03 4.98
C LEU A 184 -11.57 12.77 4.10
N HIS A 185 -12.09 11.64 4.59
CA HIS A 185 -12.27 10.43 3.77
C HIS A 185 -13.08 10.69 2.50
N ASP A 186 -14.16 11.48 2.59
CA ASP A 186 -14.99 11.82 1.42
C ASP A 186 -14.28 12.77 0.43
N PRO A 187 -13.65 13.88 0.87
CA PRO A 187 -12.74 14.66 0.02
C PRO A 187 -11.64 13.83 -0.65
N TYR A 188 -11.02 12.91 0.08
CA TYR A 188 -10.01 11.99 -0.44
C TYR A 188 -10.60 11.11 -1.56
N LYS A 189 -11.71 10.40 -1.29
CA LYS A 189 -12.40 9.53 -2.27
C LYS A 189 -12.73 10.27 -3.56
N LYS A 190 -13.30 11.48 -3.44
CA LYS A 190 -13.63 12.33 -4.59
C LYS A 190 -12.40 12.72 -5.38
N THR A 191 -11.29 13.00 -4.70
CA THR A 191 -10.03 13.36 -5.34
C THR A 191 -9.43 12.19 -6.10
N VAL A 192 -9.26 11.01 -5.49
CA VAL A 192 -8.76 9.83 -6.22
C VAL A 192 -9.72 9.37 -7.32
N GLY A 193 -11.03 9.51 -7.10
CA GLY A 193 -12.07 9.18 -8.07
C GLY A 193 -11.97 9.98 -9.37
N LYS A 194 -11.32 11.16 -9.37
CA LYS A 194 -11.03 11.91 -10.60
C LYS A 194 -10.17 11.12 -11.59
N LEU A 195 -9.43 10.09 -11.15
CA LEU A 195 -8.63 9.23 -12.02
C LEU A 195 -9.49 8.31 -12.90
N GLY A 196 -10.75 8.05 -12.55
CA GLY A 196 -11.64 7.20 -13.34
C GLY A 196 -11.22 5.72 -13.38
N LEU A 197 -10.51 5.26 -12.34
CA LEU A 197 -10.02 3.89 -12.21
C LEU A 197 -10.67 3.21 -11.00
N PRO A 198 -10.92 1.89 -11.02
CA PRO A 198 -11.19 1.14 -9.80
C PRO A 198 -10.10 1.41 -8.78
N TRP A 199 -10.47 1.81 -7.56
CA TRP A 199 -9.51 2.19 -6.53
C TRP A 199 -9.67 1.36 -5.26
N PHE A 200 -8.59 0.72 -4.83
CA PHE A 200 -8.52 -0.05 -3.59
C PHE A 200 -7.75 0.72 -2.52
N ASN A 201 -8.14 0.53 -1.27
CA ASN A 201 -7.53 1.22 -0.14
C ASN A 201 -7.11 0.21 0.92
N VAL A 202 -5.87 0.36 1.39
CA VAL A 202 -5.37 -0.18 2.65
C VAL A 202 -5.71 0.83 3.74
N MET A 203 -6.01 0.35 4.94
CA MET A 203 -6.16 1.21 6.13
C MET A 203 -4.79 1.53 6.72
N GLY A 204 -4.52 2.80 7.02
CA GLY A 204 -3.34 3.21 7.77
C GLY A 204 -3.62 3.56 9.22
N ASN A 205 -2.55 3.85 9.96
CA ASN A 205 -2.69 4.18 11.38
C ASN A 205 -3.28 5.58 11.62
N HIS A 206 -3.48 6.40 10.59
CA HIS A 206 -4.18 7.68 10.70
C HIS A 206 -5.65 7.64 10.22
N ASP A 207 -6.11 6.46 9.79
CA ASP A 207 -7.48 6.25 9.28
C ASP A 207 -8.42 5.61 10.32
N MET A 208 -8.05 5.63 11.61
CA MET A 208 -8.71 4.88 12.70
C MET A 208 -9.55 5.72 13.67
N ASN A 209 -10.55 5.07 14.27
CA ASN A 209 -11.30 5.55 15.42
C ASN A 209 -10.47 5.39 16.70
N TYR A 210 -9.96 6.50 17.24
CA TYR A 210 -9.11 6.48 18.44
C TYR A 210 -9.88 6.36 19.77
N ASP A 211 -11.19 6.62 19.76
CA ASP A 211 -12.06 6.66 20.93
C ASP A 211 -12.66 5.28 21.31
N VAL A 212 -11.93 4.21 21.03
CA VAL A 212 -12.29 2.82 21.34
C VAL A 212 -11.29 2.16 22.30
N GLN A 213 -11.68 1.03 22.89
CA GLN A 213 -10.86 0.24 23.82
C GLN A 213 -10.48 -1.14 23.26
N GLN A 214 -10.94 -1.48 22.06
CA GLN A 214 -10.74 -2.78 21.42
C GLN A 214 -10.46 -2.57 19.93
N ASP A 215 -9.49 -3.32 19.40
CA ASP A 215 -9.01 -3.22 18.02
C ASP A 215 -10.07 -3.50 16.98
N VAL A 216 -10.98 -4.44 17.26
CA VAL A 216 -12.10 -4.76 16.35
C VAL A 216 -13.11 -3.61 16.15
N LEU A 217 -12.95 -2.48 16.86
CA LEU A 217 -13.77 -1.28 16.73
C LEU A 217 -12.98 -0.07 16.20
N SER A 218 -11.67 -0.21 15.96
CA SER A 218 -10.80 0.90 15.54
C SER A 218 -11.02 1.30 14.07
N ASP A 219 -11.71 0.47 13.30
CA ASP A 219 -11.91 0.63 11.85
C ASP A 219 -13.36 0.98 11.47
N GLU A 220 -14.22 1.32 12.44
CA GLU A 220 -15.66 1.51 12.22
C GLU A 220 -16.00 2.56 11.15
N THR A 221 -15.35 3.71 11.17
CA THR A 221 -15.51 4.77 10.16
C THR A 221 -14.83 4.40 8.83
N TYR A 222 -13.69 3.71 8.89
CA TYR A 222 -13.02 3.21 7.67
C TYR A 222 -13.94 2.24 6.93
N GLN A 223 -14.46 1.24 7.65
CA GLN A 223 -15.33 0.20 7.09
C GLN A 223 -16.59 0.79 6.47
N LYS A 224 -17.20 1.77 7.12
CA LYS A 224 -18.35 2.50 6.57
C LYS A 224 -18.03 3.16 5.23
N ASN A 225 -16.84 3.74 5.08
CA ASN A 225 -16.50 4.59 3.95
C ASN A 225 -15.84 3.84 2.79
N PHE A 226 -15.15 2.73 3.06
CA PHE A 226 -14.32 1.99 2.10
C PHE A 226 -14.61 0.48 2.05
N GLY A 227 -15.37 -0.07 3.00
CA GLY A 227 -15.68 -1.50 3.08
C GLY A 227 -14.67 -2.32 3.89
N PRO A 228 -14.51 -3.63 3.61
CA PRO A 228 -13.63 -4.47 4.40
C PRO A 228 -12.18 -3.95 4.32
N ASN A 229 -11.47 -3.94 5.44
CA ASN A 229 -10.03 -3.65 5.53
C ASN A 229 -9.16 -4.92 5.44
N ASN A 230 -9.78 -6.09 5.27
CA ASN A 230 -9.12 -7.37 5.05
C ASN A 230 -9.85 -8.11 3.93
N PHE A 231 -9.29 -8.13 2.73
CA PHE A 231 -9.94 -8.71 1.55
C PHE A 231 -8.92 -9.16 0.50
N SER A 232 -9.41 -9.77 -0.58
CA SER A 232 -8.56 -10.18 -1.70
C SER A 232 -9.27 -10.02 -3.04
N PHE A 233 -8.51 -9.90 -4.12
CA PHE A 233 -9.03 -9.88 -5.49
C PHE A 233 -8.01 -10.47 -6.47
N ASN A 234 -8.46 -10.92 -7.64
CA ASN A 234 -7.58 -11.34 -8.72
C ASN A 234 -7.62 -10.32 -9.88
N TYR A 235 -6.48 -10.12 -10.50
CA TYR A 235 -6.36 -9.35 -11.74
C TYR A 235 -5.19 -9.87 -12.56
N GLY A 236 -5.41 -10.16 -13.84
CA GLY A 236 -4.34 -10.51 -14.78
C GLY A 236 -3.53 -11.75 -14.37
N GLY A 237 -4.14 -12.66 -13.61
CA GLY A 237 -3.47 -13.86 -13.10
C GLY A 237 -2.80 -13.70 -11.72
N ALA A 238 -2.52 -12.48 -11.26
CA ALA A 238 -2.01 -12.21 -9.93
C ALA A 238 -3.13 -12.26 -8.87
N HIS A 239 -2.76 -12.58 -7.64
CA HIS A 239 -3.66 -12.62 -6.48
C HIS A 239 -3.24 -11.57 -5.46
N PHE A 240 -4.13 -10.61 -5.18
CA PHE A 240 -3.88 -9.51 -4.26
C PHE A 240 -4.59 -9.77 -2.94
N ILE A 241 -3.89 -9.58 -1.82
CA ILE A 241 -4.42 -9.64 -0.46
C ILE A 241 -4.16 -8.29 0.21
N VAL A 242 -5.22 -7.60 0.59
CA VAL A 242 -5.19 -6.32 1.31
C VAL A 242 -5.47 -6.61 2.79
N LEU A 243 -4.59 -6.14 3.68
CA LEU A 243 -4.67 -6.40 5.11
C LEU A 243 -4.46 -5.10 5.90
N ASP A 244 -5.27 -4.94 6.94
CA ASP A 244 -5.00 -4.03 8.04
C ASP A 244 -3.96 -4.68 8.97
N ASN A 245 -2.87 -3.96 9.25
CA ASN A 245 -1.81 -4.42 10.13
C ASN A 245 -1.51 -3.47 11.30
N ILE A 246 -2.53 -2.73 11.72
CA ILE A 246 -2.48 -1.83 12.87
C ILE A 246 -3.28 -2.46 14.01
N ILE A 247 -2.63 -2.70 15.16
CA ILE A 247 -3.33 -3.14 16.38
C ILE A 247 -3.47 -1.93 17.32
N TYR A 248 -4.69 -1.43 17.48
CA TYR A 248 -5.02 -0.29 18.31
C TYR A 248 -6.16 -0.59 19.31
N PRO A 249 -6.05 -0.21 20.60
CA PRO A 249 -4.86 0.30 21.24
C PRO A 249 -3.75 -0.75 21.30
N ASN A 250 -2.50 -0.29 21.43
CA ASN A 250 -1.35 -1.15 21.61
C ASN A 250 -1.63 -2.16 22.75
N PRO A 251 -1.64 -3.47 22.48
CA PRO A 251 -2.11 -4.48 23.44
C PRO A 251 -1.17 -4.66 24.63
N ARG A 252 0.06 -4.13 24.55
CA ARG A 252 1.07 -4.23 25.62
C ARG A 252 1.07 -3.00 26.53
N THR A 253 0.87 -1.82 25.97
CA THR A 253 1.01 -0.55 26.70
C THR A 253 -0.32 0.16 26.95
N GLY A 254 -1.37 -0.18 26.18
CA GLY A 254 -2.63 0.54 26.12
C GLY A 254 -2.52 1.94 25.48
N LYS A 255 -1.38 2.30 24.89
CA LYS A 255 -1.12 3.63 24.31
C LYS A 255 -0.60 3.53 22.88
N GLY A 256 -1.14 4.34 21.98
CA GLY A 256 -0.80 4.30 20.56
C GLY A 256 -1.21 2.97 19.94
N TYR A 257 -0.57 2.59 18.83
CA TYR A 257 -0.77 1.32 18.15
C TYR A 257 0.48 0.42 18.24
N LEU A 258 0.35 -0.80 17.74
CA LEU A 258 1.44 -1.74 17.50
C LEU A 258 1.25 -2.35 16.12
N GLY A 259 2.31 -2.40 15.29
CA GLY A 259 2.25 -3.14 14.03
C GLY A 259 2.05 -4.63 14.29
N GLY A 260 1.17 -5.28 13.54
CA GLY A 260 0.91 -6.70 13.72
C GLY A 260 -0.37 -7.11 13.03
N PHE A 261 -0.77 -8.36 13.23
CA PHE A 261 -2.03 -8.86 12.71
C PHE A 261 -2.83 -9.51 13.82
N ARG A 262 -4.14 -9.29 13.83
CA ARG A 262 -5.04 -10.11 14.62
C ARG A 262 -5.10 -11.54 14.07
N LYS A 263 -5.57 -12.45 14.93
CA LYS A 263 -5.69 -13.87 14.59
C LYS A 263 -6.64 -14.10 13.41
N ASP A 264 -7.80 -13.45 13.42
CA ASP A 264 -8.86 -13.55 12.41
C ASP A 264 -8.38 -13.11 11.02
N GLN A 265 -7.54 -12.07 10.95
CA GLN A 265 -6.94 -11.60 9.70
C GLN A 265 -6.02 -12.65 9.08
N LEU A 266 -5.14 -13.27 9.88
CA LEU A 266 -4.27 -14.34 9.39
C LEU A 266 -5.01 -15.67 9.17
N ASP A 267 -6.12 -15.92 9.87
CA ASP A 267 -7.05 -17.03 9.57
C ASP A 267 -7.70 -16.82 8.18
N PHE A 268 -8.08 -15.58 7.84
CA PHE A 268 -8.55 -15.23 6.50
C PHE A 268 -7.48 -15.50 5.44
N VAL A 269 -6.24 -15.04 5.64
CA VAL A 269 -5.14 -15.30 4.71
C VAL A 269 -4.96 -16.80 4.47
N GLU A 270 -4.94 -17.60 5.55
CA GLU A 270 -4.84 -19.06 5.46
C GLU A 270 -5.99 -19.68 4.66
N ASN A 271 -7.23 -19.27 4.94
CA ASN A 271 -8.41 -19.80 4.27
C ASN A 271 -8.50 -19.36 2.81
N ASN A 272 -8.05 -18.15 2.51
CA ASN A 272 -8.02 -17.58 1.17
C ASN A 272 -6.98 -18.30 0.29
N LEU A 273 -5.76 -18.47 0.79
CA LEU A 273 -4.66 -19.11 0.08
C LEU A 273 -4.95 -20.58 -0.30
N LYS A 274 -5.82 -21.30 0.43
CA LYS A 274 -6.27 -22.66 0.08
C LYS A 274 -6.81 -22.78 -1.35
N PHE A 275 -7.36 -21.70 -1.90
CA PHE A 275 -7.94 -21.66 -3.25
C PHE A 275 -7.03 -20.99 -4.28
N VAL A 276 -5.82 -20.57 -3.90
CA VAL A 276 -4.87 -19.88 -4.76
C VAL A 276 -3.82 -20.88 -5.28
N PRO A 277 -3.71 -21.08 -6.61
CA PRO A 277 -2.64 -21.88 -7.19
C PRO A 277 -1.25 -21.38 -6.78
N LYS A 278 -0.35 -22.31 -6.46
CA LYS A 278 0.96 -21.99 -5.88
C LYS A 278 1.90 -21.23 -6.82
N ASP A 279 1.70 -21.36 -8.13
CA ASP A 279 2.51 -20.73 -9.17
C ASP A 279 2.17 -19.26 -9.44
N LYS A 280 1.02 -18.78 -8.96
CA LYS A 280 0.61 -17.37 -9.06
C LYS A 280 1.55 -16.44 -8.29
N LEU A 281 1.63 -15.18 -8.74
CA LEU A 281 2.14 -14.09 -7.93
C LEU A 281 1.10 -13.74 -6.86
N VAL A 282 1.49 -13.84 -5.58
CA VAL A 282 0.72 -13.34 -4.44
C VAL A 282 1.30 -11.98 -4.03
N VAL A 283 0.50 -10.93 -4.16
CA VAL A 283 0.84 -9.57 -3.75
C VAL A 283 0.10 -9.25 -2.47
N LEU A 284 0.82 -8.92 -1.41
CA LEU A 284 0.24 -8.47 -0.14
C LEU A 284 0.39 -6.95 -0.03
N ALA A 285 -0.66 -6.28 0.42
CA ALA A 285 -0.66 -4.83 0.65
C ALA A 285 -1.16 -4.53 2.05
N PHE A 286 -0.35 -3.81 2.82
CA PHE A 286 -0.62 -3.38 4.19
C PHE A 286 0.14 -2.09 4.48
N HIS A 287 -0.13 -1.40 5.58
CA HIS A 287 0.41 -0.06 5.78
C HIS A 287 1.80 -0.06 6.43
N ILE A 288 1.94 -0.67 7.61
CA ILE A 288 3.21 -0.70 8.37
C ILE A 288 4.17 -1.73 7.77
N PRO A 289 5.45 -1.42 7.53
CA PRO A 289 6.39 -2.39 6.99
C PRO A 289 6.61 -3.60 7.90
N LEU A 290 6.92 -4.75 7.30
CA LEU A 290 7.33 -5.93 8.08
C LEU A 290 8.75 -5.80 8.65
N LEU A 291 9.52 -4.80 8.18
CA LEU A 291 10.90 -4.56 8.61
C LEU A 291 10.85 -3.78 9.91
N HIS A 292 11.47 -4.33 10.95
CA HIS A 292 11.46 -3.72 12.27
C HIS A 292 12.68 -4.17 13.09
N ASP A 293 13.10 -3.31 14.01
CA ASP A 293 14.25 -3.60 14.89
C ASP A 293 13.90 -4.57 16.02
N ASN A 294 12.66 -4.51 16.52
CA ASN A 294 12.20 -5.36 17.62
C ASN A 294 10.66 -5.49 17.64
N SER A 295 10.18 -6.39 18.49
CA SER A 295 8.76 -6.74 18.55
C SER A 295 7.83 -5.63 19.03
N ASP A 296 8.34 -4.53 19.60
CA ASP A 296 7.54 -3.39 20.06
C ASP A 296 7.18 -2.41 18.92
N VAL A 297 7.75 -2.62 17.73
CA VAL A 297 7.35 -1.90 16.50
C VAL A 297 6.38 -2.75 15.69
N PHE A 298 6.73 -4.02 15.44
CA PHE A 298 5.87 -4.99 14.76
C PHE A 298 5.96 -6.35 15.44
N ARG A 299 4.83 -7.04 15.62
CA ARG A 299 4.78 -8.35 16.31
C ARG A 299 5.49 -9.44 15.51
N ASN A 300 6.59 -9.95 16.06
CA ASN A 300 7.41 -11.01 15.46
C ASN A 300 6.60 -12.27 15.15
N GLU A 301 5.72 -12.67 16.08
CA GLU A 301 4.88 -13.86 15.94
C GLU A 301 3.89 -13.75 14.76
N ASP A 302 3.36 -12.55 14.50
CA ASP A 302 2.41 -12.31 13.43
C ASP A 302 3.14 -12.30 12.07
N ARG A 303 4.32 -11.65 11.99
CA ARG A 303 5.20 -11.72 10.80
C ARG A 303 5.61 -13.16 10.50
N GLN A 304 6.00 -13.93 11.52
CA GLN A 304 6.41 -15.32 11.33
C GLN A 304 5.25 -16.18 10.81
N ARG A 305 4.04 -16.04 11.38
CA ARG A 305 2.86 -16.77 10.88
C ARG A 305 2.56 -16.41 9.42
N LEU A 306 2.68 -15.14 9.04
CA LEU A 306 2.53 -14.73 7.64
C LEU A 306 3.57 -15.41 6.73
N PHE A 307 4.84 -15.43 7.12
CA PHE A 307 5.89 -16.13 6.36
C PHE A 307 5.67 -17.64 6.25
N ASP A 308 5.13 -18.26 7.31
CA ASP A 308 4.79 -19.68 7.29
C ASP A 308 3.65 -19.97 6.29
N LEU A 309 2.63 -19.11 6.21
CA LEU A 309 1.54 -19.22 5.24
C LEU A 309 2.01 -19.05 3.79
N LEU A 310 3.06 -18.25 3.58
CA LEU A 310 3.64 -17.99 2.25
C LEU A 310 4.73 -19.01 1.85
N ALA A 311 5.06 -19.97 2.70
CA ALA A 311 6.20 -20.88 2.50
C ALA A 311 6.11 -21.70 1.19
N GLU A 312 4.90 -22.01 0.72
CA GLU A 312 4.66 -22.77 -0.51
C GLU A 312 4.47 -21.91 -1.77
N TYR A 313 4.58 -20.58 -1.66
CA TYR A 313 4.34 -19.63 -2.76
C TYR A 313 5.66 -19.01 -3.25
N PRO A 314 6.28 -19.54 -4.33
CA PRO A 314 7.58 -19.06 -4.83
C PRO A 314 7.57 -17.61 -5.36
N ASN A 315 6.39 -17.08 -5.71
CA ASN A 315 6.23 -15.75 -6.28
C ASN A 315 5.41 -14.90 -5.31
N THR A 316 6.11 -14.15 -4.45
CA THR A 316 5.49 -13.26 -3.46
C THR A 316 6.09 -11.86 -3.53
N LEU A 317 5.26 -10.89 -3.21
CA LEU A 317 5.61 -9.48 -3.10
C LEU A 317 4.78 -8.86 -1.98
N SER A 318 5.41 -8.07 -1.11
CA SER A 318 4.70 -7.20 -0.17
C SER A 318 4.84 -5.73 -0.55
N LEU A 319 3.80 -4.95 -0.31
CA LEU A 319 3.74 -3.51 -0.50
C LEU A 319 3.39 -2.86 0.84
N SER A 320 4.17 -1.85 1.24
CA SER A 320 3.93 -1.04 2.43
C SER A 320 4.23 0.43 2.20
N ALA A 321 3.85 1.30 3.14
CA ALA A 321 4.15 2.73 3.11
C ALA A 321 4.54 3.21 4.54
N HIS A 322 3.83 4.15 5.17
CA HIS A 322 4.00 4.52 6.59
C HIS A 322 5.29 5.28 6.97
N THR A 323 6.44 4.94 6.38
CA THR A 323 7.74 5.45 6.87
C THR A 323 8.08 6.85 6.39
N HIS A 324 7.39 7.35 5.36
CA HIS A 324 7.77 8.54 4.59
C HIS A 324 9.20 8.47 4.05
N LEU A 325 9.62 7.27 3.65
CA LEU A 325 10.87 6.94 2.98
C LEU A 325 10.56 5.97 1.83
N GLN A 326 11.49 5.81 0.90
CA GLN A 326 11.39 4.81 -0.16
C GLN A 326 12.47 3.74 0.00
N ARG A 327 12.08 2.47 0.13
CA ARG A 327 13.03 1.37 0.44
C ARG A 327 12.61 0.03 -0.14
N HIS A 328 13.60 -0.79 -0.49
CA HIS A 328 13.44 -2.21 -0.78
C HIS A 328 13.90 -3.04 0.43
N ASN A 329 12.99 -3.79 1.04
CA ASN A 329 13.28 -4.69 2.15
C ASN A 329 13.32 -6.14 1.63
N PHE A 330 14.34 -6.89 2.04
CA PHE A 330 14.52 -8.29 1.65
C PHE A 330 14.62 -9.18 2.88
N TYR A 331 13.71 -10.14 3.00
CA TYR A 331 13.66 -11.07 4.14
C TYR A 331 14.29 -12.40 3.76
N THR A 332 15.25 -12.82 4.58
CA THR A 332 16.02 -14.04 4.41
C THR A 332 15.67 -15.06 5.50
N LYS A 333 16.35 -16.21 5.51
CA LYS A 333 16.19 -17.22 6.57
C LYS A 333 16.51 -16.67 7.96
N GLU A 334 17.37 -15.66 8.07
CA GLU A 334 17.68 -14.99 9.34
C GLU A 334 16.48 -14.21 9.89
N ASP A 335 15.60 -13.72 9.01
CA ASP A 335 14.37 -13.00 9.34
C ASP A 335 13.17 -13.95 9.57
N GLY A 336 13.38 -15.27 9.46
CA GLY A 336 12.33 -16.28 9.58
C GLY A 336 11.66 -16.68 8.27
N TRP A 337 12.10 -16.12 7.12
CA TRP A 337 11.62 -16.49 5.80
C TRP A 337 11.98 -17.95 5.46
N LYS A 338 11.07 -18.67 4.79
CA LYS A 338 11.20 -20.13 4.59
C LYS A 338 11.84 -20.53 3.27
N GLN A 339 11.93 -19.63 2.30
CA GLN A 339 12.42 -19.97 0.96
C GLN A 339 13.86 -19.49 0.75
N ASP A 340 14.53 -20.04 -0.26
CA ASP A 340 15.92 -19.68 -0.59
C ASP A 340 16.04 -18.29 -1.22
N LYS A 341 15.10 -17.91 -2.08
CA LYS A 341 15.00 -16.55 -2.61
C LYS A 341 14.41 -15.65 -1.53
N PRO A 342 15.05 -14.52 -1.17
CA PRO A 342 14.50 -13.58 -0.20
C PRO A 342 13.12 -13.08 -0.61
N HIS A 343 12.21 -12.94 0.36
CA HIS A 343 10.95 -12.26 0.12
C HIS A 343 11.21 -10.77 -0.05
N HIS A 344 10.60 -10.17 -1.06
CA HIS A 344 10.75 -8.75 -1.34
C HIS A 344 9.51 -8.00 -0.88
N GLU A 345 9.74 -6.98 -0.05
CA GLU A 345 8.76 -5.96 0.26
C GLU A 345 9.25 -4.62 -0.29
N TYR A 346 8.38 -3.93 -1.02
CA TYR A 346 8.62 -2.56 -1.44
C TYR A 346 7.89 -1.58 -0.52
N ASN A 347 8.67 -0.80 0.24
CA ASN A 347 8.18 0.30 1.02
C ASN A 347 8.11 1.56 0.13
N VAL A 348 6.90 1.89 -0.27
CA VAL A 348 6.59 2.87 -1.31
C VAL A 348 6.71 4.28 -0.76
N GLY A 349 7.41 5.15 -1.51
CA GLY A 349 7.48 6.57 -1.22
C GLY A 349 6.09 7.24 -1.25
N THR A 350 5.94 8.31 -0.47
CA THR A 350 4.63 8.90 -0.19
C THR A 350 4.26 10.02 -1.15
N THR A 351 2.96 10.13 -1.47
CA THR A 351 2.40 11.19 -2.32
C THR A 351 2.35 12.53 -1.60
N SER A 352 2.24 12.52 -0.26
CA SER A 352 2.40 13.70 0.59
C SER A 352 3.87 14.09 0.82
N GLY A 353 4.82 13.20 0.52
CA GLY A 353 6.23 13.40 0.82
C GLY A 353 6.49 13.51 2.33
N ASP A 354 7.34 14.45 2.76
CA ASP A 354 7.48 14.79 4.19
C ASP A 354 6.30 15.66 4.70
N TRP A 355 5.08 15.10 4.64
CA TRP A 355 3.82 15.69 5.11
C TRP A 355 3.52 17.09 4.56
N TYR A 356 3.61 17.31 3.25
CA TYR A 356 3.39 18.63 2.65
C TYR A 356 4.35 19.72 3.17
N SER A 357 5.55 19.35 3.63
CA SER A 357 6.62 20.31 3.98
C SER A 357 7.38 20.80 2.75
N GLY A 358 8.31 21.72 2.99
CA GLY A 358 9.17 22.32 1.98
C GLY A 358 8.64 23.64 1.45
N LEU A 359 9.42 24.23 0.53
CA LEU A 359 9.01 25.41 -0.20
C LEU A 359 7.87 25.06 -1.15
N LYS A 360 6.99 26.03 -1.43
CA LYS A 360 6.02 25.87 -2.52
C LYS A 360 6.72 25.88 -3.88
N ASN A 361 6.28 24.99 -4.76
CA ASN A 361 6.70 24.94 -6.16
C ASN A 361 5.89 25.98 -6.98
N LYS A 362 6.06 25.97 -8.30
CA LYS A 362 5.38 26.92 -9.21
C LYS A 362 3.86 26.77 -9.24
N LEU A 363 3.32 25.63 -8.80
CA LEU A 363 1.89 25.37 -8.68
C LEU A 363 1.35 25.82 -7.32
N GLY A 364 2.19 26.32 -6.40
CA GLY A 364 1.77 26.63 -5.03
C GLY A 364 1.74 25.41 -4.10
N VAL A 365 2.15 24.24 -4.59
CA VAL A 365 2.19 22.98 -3.85
C VAL A 365 3.56 22.81 -3.17
N PRO A 366 3.66 22.44 -1.89
CA PRO A 366 4.94 22.17 -1.24
C PRO A 366 5.76 21.10 -1.98
N THR A 367 7.09 21.25 -2.04
CA THR A 367 7.98 20.31 -2.75
C THR A 367 8.03 18.94 -2.08
N SER A 368 7.92 18.89 -0.76
CA SER A 368 7.72 17.67 0.05
C SER A 368 8.71 16.54 -0.26
N THR A 369 10.00 16.85 -0.37
CA THR A 369 11.02 15.80 -0.46
C THR A 369 11.04 15.01 0.85
N MET A 370 10.96 13.68 0.76
CA MET A 370 11.05 12.76 1.89
C MET A 370 12.43 12.82 2.55
N ARG A 371 12.52 12.29 3.77
CA ARG A 371 13.69 12.45 4.63
C ARG A 371 14.94 11.71 4.12
N ASP A 372 14.76 10.72 3.26
CA ASP A 372 15.83 10.01 2.54
C ASP A 372 16.28 10.73 1.25
N GLY A 373 15.72 11.91 0.97
CA GLY A 373 16.02 12.70 -0.23
C GLY A 373 15.21 12.34 -1.46
N THR A 374 14.27 11.39 -1.37
CA THR A 374 13.36 11.06 -2.47
C THR A 374 12.29 12.14 -2.61
N PRO A 375 12.12 12.80 -3.77
CA PRO A 375 11.00 13.70 -4.00
C PRO A 375 9.66 12.96 -3.90
N LYS A 376 8.58 13.64 -3.50
CA LYS A 376 7.25 13.04 -3.55
C LYS A 376 6.86 12.63 -4.97
N GLY A 377 5.97 11.65 -5.06
CA GLY A 377 5.61 11.01 -6.31
C GLY A 377 4.71 9.82 -6.06
N TYR A 378 4.67 8.91 -7.02
CA TYR A 378 3.87 7.69 -6.92
C TYR A 378 4.58 6.52 -7.59
N ALA A 379 4.33 5.32 -7.07
CA ALA A 379 4.82 4.09 -7.66
C ALA A 379 3.85 3.58 -8.73
N ILE A 380 4.43 2.86 -9.70
CA ILE A 380 3.72 2.10 -10.71
C ILE A 380 4.18 0.66 -10.57
N LEU A 381 3.26 -0.23 -10.24
CA LEU A 381 3.48 -1.67 -10.23
C LEU A 381 3.18 -2.21 -11.62
N ASN A 382 4.17 -2.82 -12.28
CA ASN A 382 3.96 -3.52 -13.54
C ASN A 382 4.01 -5.03 -13.29
N ILE A 383 3.02 -5.77 -13.76
CA ILE A 383 2.94 -7.22 -13.64
C ILE A 383 2.89 -7.87 -15.02
N GLU A 384 3.65 -8.95 -15.17
CA GLU A 384 3.62 -9.85 -16.32
C GLU A 384 3.60 -11.30 -15.80
N GLY A 385 2.41 -11.91 -15.81
CA GLY A 385 2.19 -13.24 -15.27
C GLY A 385 2.51 -13.29 -13.77
N ASN A 386 3.58 -14.01 -13.39
CA ASN A 386 4.02 -14.12 -11.99
C ASN A 386 5.25 -13.25 -11.64
N LYS A 387 5.64 -12.35 -12.55
CA LYS A 387 6.75 -11.41 -12.37
C LYS A 387 6.23 -9.99 -12.20
N TYR A 388 7.05 -9.16 -11.56
CA TYR A 388 6.74 -7.75 -11.37
C TYR A 388 7.99 -6.88 -11.57
N THR A 389 7.76 -5.60 -11.87
CA THR A 389 8.73 -4.52 -11.79
C THR A 389 8.07 -3.28 -11.20
N PHE A 390 8.86 -2.31 -10.77
CA PHE A 390 8.35 -1.03 -10.26
C PHE A 390 8.95 0.15 -10.99
N ASP A 391 8.15 1.17 -11.23
CA ASP A 391 8.63 2.50 -11.58
C ASP A 391 8.22 3.48 -10.47
N TYR A 392 9.03 4.52 -10.25
CA TYR A 392 8.65 5.62 -9.36
C TYR A 392 8.66 6.94 -10.11
N LYS A 393 7.48 7.54 -10.25
CA LYS A 393 7.30 8.79 -10.96
C LYS A 393 7.39 9.94 -9.96
N VAL A 394 8.46 10.73 -10.05
CA VAL A 394 8.59 11.98 -9.30
C VAL A 394 7.57 12.99 -9.83
N ALA A 395 6.78 13.57 -8.93
CA ALA A 395 5.78 14.56 -9.28
C ALA A 395 6.42 15.81 -9.89
N GLY A 396 5.84 16.31 -10.98
CA GLY A 396 6.27 17.52 -11.69
C GLY A 396 7.52 17.37 -12.56
N GLU A 397 8.18 16.21 -12.56
CA GLU A 397 9.39 15.95 -13.35
C GLU A 397 9.09 15.06 -14.59
N PRO A 398 10.00 14.95 -15.58
CA PRO A 398 9.86 14.00 -16.68
C PRO A 398 9.77 12.53 -16.22
N GLU A 399 9.15 11.64 -17.03
CA GLU A 399 9.01 10.20 -16.69
C GLU A 399 10.34 9.47 -16.50
N ASP A 400 11.42 9.94 -17.12
CA ASP A 400 12.76 9.37 -17.04
C ASP A 400 13.63 9.98 -15.92
N TYR A 401 13.09 10.92 -15.13
CA TYR A 401 13.77 11.45 -13.96
C TYR A 401 13.74 10.44 -12.79
N ARG A 402 14.76 9.57 -12.77
CA ARG A 402 14.87 8.46 -11.79
C ARG A 402 15.95 8.66 -10.73
N LEU A 403 16.89 9.58 -10.95
CA LEU A 403 18.00 9.82 -10.03
C LEU A 403 18.42 11.30 -10.06
N ASN A 404 18.99 11.76 -8.95
CA ASN A 404 19.55 13.10 -8.83
C ASN A 404 21.07 13.07 -8.76
N ILE A 405 21.74 13.87 -9.60
CA ILE A 405 23.21 13.99 -9.62
C ILE A 405 23.65 15.23 -8.85
N ILE A 406 24.35 15.00 -7.74
CA ILE A 406 24.80 16.05 -6.82
C ILE A 406 26.31 16.22 -7.00
N PHE A 407 26.66 17.29 -7.71
CA PHE A 407 28.02 17.78 -7.89
C PHE A 407 27.96 19.28 -8.26
N PRO A 408 28.98 20.10 -7.96
CA PRO A 408 28.97 21.50 -8.37
C PRO A 408 29.02 21.66 -9.89
N ALA A 409 28.32 22.68 -10.40
CA ALA A 409 28.31 22.99 -11.83
C ALA A 409 29.67 23.51 -12.34
N ALA A 410 30.50 24.08 -11.45
CA ALA A 410 31.84 24.51 -11.78
C ALA A 410 32.82 24.26 -10.62
N VAL A 411 34.04 23.82 -10.94
CA VAL A 411 35.07 23.48 -9.94
C VAL A 411 36.46 23.92 -10.42
N GLN A 412 37.26 24.53 -9.54
CA GLN A 412 38.68 24.78 -9.81
C GLN A 412 39.45 23.47 -9.85
N GLN A 413 40.31 23.30 -10.86
CA GLN A 413 41.05 22.07 -11.12
C GLN A 413 41.78 21.56 -9.87
N LYS A 414 42.46 22.44 -9.14
CA LYS A 414 43.19 22.11 -7.90
C LYS A 414 42.32 21.61 -6.75
N TYR A 415 41.01 21.91 -6.75
CA TYR A 415 40.09 21.52 -5.68
C TYR A 415 39.16 20.37 -6.06
N LEU A 416 39.25 19.83 -7.28
CA LEU A 416 38.36 18.79 -7.78
C LEU A 416 38.22 17.57 -6.84
N ARG A 417 39.34 17.11 -6.26
CA ARG A 417 39.34 15.97 -5.32
C ARG A 417 38.67 16.25 -3.97
N ARG A 418 38.46 17.52 -3.61
CA ARG A 418 37.75 17.91 -2.38
C ARG A 418 36.25 17.67 -2.47
N HIS A 419 35.72 17.46 -3.68
CA HIS A 419 34.29 17.27 -3.90
C HIS A 419 33.98 15.79 -4.05
N THR A 420 32.75 15.40 -3.73
CA THR A 420 32.24 14.04 -3.87
C THR A 420 31.09 14.10 -4.86
N LEU A 421 31.15 13.28 -5.92
CA LEU A 421 29.99 13.02 -6.76
C LEU A 421 29.05 12.12 -5.97
N SER A 422 27.87 12.64 -5.65
CA SER A 422 26.82 11.85 -4.99
C SER A 422 25.65 11.69 -5.94
N VAL A 423 25.04 10.52 -5.93
CA VAL A 423 23.86 10.17 -6.72
C VAL A 423 22.83 9.57 -5.79
N ASN A 424 21.64 10.11 -5.81
CA ASN A 424 20.47 9.50 -5.17
C ASN A 424 19.64 8.85 -6.28
N PHE A 425 19.58 7.52 -6.30
CA PHE A 425 18.77 6.77 -7.26
C PHE A 425 17.49 6.35 -6.55
N PHE A 426 16.40 7.07 -6.75
CA PHE A 426 15.28 7.09 -5.81
C PHE A 426 14.68 5.71 -5.49
N ILE A 427 14.58 4.81 -6.48
CA ILE A 427 14.07 3.43 -6.30
C ILE A 427 15.22 2.41 -6.19
N GLY A 428 16.41 2.86 -5.81
CA GLY A 428 17.60 2.04 -5.79
C GLY A 428 17.57 1.02 -4.65
N ALA A 429 17.93 -0.23 -4.97
CA ALA A 429 18.29 -1.23 -3.98
C ALA A 429 19.82 -1.24 -3.79
N SER A 430 20.30 -1.68 -2.62
CA SER A 430 21.74 -1.80 -2.35
C SER A 430 22.48 -2.77 -3.28
N SER A 431 21.75 -3.69 -3.92
CA SER A 431 22.24 -4.60 -4.96
C SER A 431 22.46 -3.96 -6.33
N ASP A 432 21.96 -2.74 -6.54
CA ASP A 432 21.98 -2.09 -7.85
C ASP A 432 23.37 -1.59 -8.22
N ILE A 433 23.60 -1.48 -9.53
CA ILE A 433 24.88 -1.02 -10.08
C ILE A 433 24.70 0.42 -10.54
N VAL A 434 25.39 1.35 -9.88
CA VAL A 434 25.46 2.75 -10.32
C VAL A 434 26.86 3.06 -10.80
N GLU A 435 26.97 3.62 -12.00
CA GLU A 435 28.21 3.97 -12.66
C GLU A 435 28.18 5.42 -13.13
N TYR A 436 29.34 6.07 -13.19
CA TYR A 436 29.50 7.37 -13.84
C TYR A 436 30.49 7.31 -14.99
N SER A 437 30.32 8.21 -15.96
CA SER A 437 31.24 8.45 -17.06
C SER A 437 31.41 9.95 -17.27
N LEU A 438 32.57 10.36 -17.78
CA LEU A 438 32.82 11.72 -18.24
C LEU A 438 32.86 11.71 -19.77
N ASP A 439 31.96 12.49 -20.38
CA ASP A 439 31.77 12.59 -21.83
C ASP A 439 31.53 11.23 -22.52
N GLY A 440 30.93 10.27 -21.81
CA GLY A 440 30.62 8.94 -22.34
C GLY A 440 31.84 8.05 -22.61
N LYS A 441 33.01 8.38 -22.06
CA LYS A 441 34.26 7.63 -22.26
C LYS A 441 34.28 6.33 -21.43
N GLU A 442 34.86 6.36 -20.24
CA GLU A 442 35.04 5.19 -19.38
C GLU A 442 33.99 5.19 -18.26
N TRP A 443 33.22 4.10 -18.15
CA TRP A 443 32.27 3.89 -17.06
C TRP A 443 32.96 3.38 -15.80
N LYS A 444 32.67 4.00 -14.66
CA LYS A 444 33.27 3.67 -13.36
C LYS A 444 32.19 3.44 -12.34
N LYS A 445 32.24 2.29 -11.67
CA LYS A 445 31.35 1.96 -10.56
C LYS A 445 31.47 2.99 -9.43
N MET A 446 30.32 3.39 -8.92
CA MET A 446 30.17 4.19 -7.70
C MET A 446 29.98 3.26 -6.50
N ASN A 447 30.28 3.75 -5.31
CA ASN A 447 30.10 2.98 -4.08
C ASN A 447 28.74 3.28 -3.47
N HIS A 448 27.92 2.26 -3.21
CA HIS A 448 26.74 2.41 -2.37
C HIS A 448 27.17 2.92 -0.99
N THR A 449 26.44 3.89 -0.42
CA THR A 449 26.80 4.55 0.84
C THR A 449 25.53 4.94 1.57
N GLU A 450 25.33 4.40 2.77
CA GLU A 450 24.25 4.84 3.67
C GLU A 450 24.60 6.18 4.32
N THR A 451 24.08 7.25 3.73
CA THR A 451 24.26 8.63 4.18
C THR A 451 22.99 9.42 3.92
N GLU A 452 22.83 10.54 4.62
CA GLU A 452 21.81 11.53 4.28
C GLU A 452 22.05 12.08 2.88
N ASP A 453 20.96 12.35 2.14
CA ASP A 453 21.02 12.97 0.83
C ASP A 453 21.55 14.41 0.92
N PRO A 454 22.69 14.75 0.29
CA PRO A 454 23.27 16.07 0.45
C PRO A 454 22.40 17.21 -0.12
N SER A 455 21.58 16.92 -1.13
CA SER A 455 20.67 17.93 -1.70
C SER A 455 19.57 18.25 -0.69
N PHE A 456 18.96 17.23 -0.09
CA PHE A 456 17.92 17.38 0.91
C PHE A 456 18.45 18.05 2.18
N GLN A 457 19.63 17.66 2.68
CA GLN A 457 20.30 18.37 3.78
C GLN A 457 20.43 19.87 3.49
N TYR A 458 20.88 20.23 2.29
CA TYR A 458 20.97 21.63 1.88
C TYR A 458 19.61 22.32 1.87
N HIS A 459 18.55 21.66 1.41
CA HIS A 459 17.19 22.21 1.44
C HIS A 459 16.68 22.46 2.87
N VAL A 460 16.92 21.55 3.81
CA VAL A 460 16.58 21.74 5.22
C VAL A 460 17.35 22.93 5.80
N LEU A 461 18.66 23.01 5.55
CA LEU A 461 19.51 24.09 6.07
C LEU A 461 19.13 25.48 5.56
N LYS A 462 18.45 25.59 4.40
CA LYS A 462 17.93 26.89 3.94
C LYS A 462 16.90 27.47 4.91
N PHE A 463 16.06 26.63 5.52
CA PHE A 463 15.10 27.07 6.54
C PHE A 463 15.81 27.48 7.82
N ASP A 464 16.81 26.71 8.25
CA ASP A 464 17.55 26.98 9.50
C ASP A 464 18.41 28.25 9.42
N ASN A 465 18.85 28.61 8.22
CA ASN A 465 19.66 29.81 7.98
C ASN A 465 18.85 30.94 7.31
N ALA A 466 17.52 30.86 7.31
CA ALA A 466 16.69 31.88 6.68
C ALA A 466 16.72 33.19 7.49
N GLU A 467 17.11 34.29 6.84
CA GLU A 467 17.06 35.63 7.46
C GLU A 467 15.63 36.21 7.50
N THR A 468 14.72 35.65 6.69
CA THR A 468 13.30 36.01 6.62
C THR A 468 12.43 34.77 6.57
N MET A 469 11.13 34.94 6.90
CA MET A 469 10.16 33.84 6.84
C MET A 469 10.09 33.25 5.43
N MET A 470 10.25 31.94 5.32
CA MET A 470 10.12 31.21 4.05
C MET A 470 8.65 30.86 3.79
N ASP A 471 8.23 30.94 2.52
CA ASP A 471 6.89 30.50 2.08
C ASP A 471 6.85 28.96 1.97
N GLY A 472 6.64 28.32 3.12
CA GLY A 472 6.59 26.87 3.27
C GLY A 472 6.79 26.42 4.71
N ARG A 473 6.56 25.14 4.98
CA ARG A 473 6.85 24.53 6.28
C ARG A 473 8.27 23.94 6.25
N ARG A 474 9.06 24.16 7.30
CA ARG A 474 10.38 23.52 7.41
C ARG A 474 10.22 21.99 7.31
N PRO A 475 10.99 21.31 6.44
CA PRO A 475 11.01 19.85 6.41
C PRO A 475 11.58 19.24 7.69
N SER A 476 11.26 17.97 7.92
CA SER A 476 11.93 17.14 8.91
C SER A 476 13.43 17.03 8.62
N ASN A 477 14.21 16.67 9.64
CA ASN A 477 15.63 16.41 9.45
C ASN A 477 15.85 15.21 8.53
N ALA A 478 16.88 15.32 7.68
CA ALA A 478 17.34 14.25 6.82
C ALA A 478 17.67 13.00 7.64
N VAL A 479 17.45 11.83 7.03
CA VAL A 479 17.89 10.54 7.56
C VAL A 479 18.78 9.86 6.56
N LYS A 480 19.52 8.86 7.02
CA LYS A 480 20.31 8.03 6.11
C LYS A 480 19.41 7.40 5.06
N SER A 481 19.75 7.66 3.81
CA SER A 481 19.18 7.02 2.65
C SER A 481 19.83 5.67 2.40
N THR A 482 19.02 4.72 1.96
CA THR A 482 19.44 3.39 1.51
C THR A 482 19.78 3.35 0.01
N HIS A 483 19.66 4.48 -0.70
CA HIS A 483 19.75 4.56 -2.15
C HIS A 483 20.64 5.73 -2.63
N VAL A 484 21.74 5.95 -1.90
CA VAL A 484 22.81 6.90 -2.28
C VAL A 484 24.08 6.16 -2.71
N TRP A 485 24.68 6.63 -3.80
CA TRP A 485 25.99 6.20 -4.30
C TRP A 485 26.96 7.37 -4.37
N GLN A 486 28.23 7.13 -4.06
CA GLN A 486 29.28 8.13 -4.06
C GLN A 486 30.53 7.72 -4.84
N ALA A 487 31.17 8.69 -5.47
CA ALA A 487 32.46 8.53 -6.12
C ALA A 487 33.30 9.81 -6.11
N LYS A 488 34.60 9.67 -6.43
CA LYS A 488 35.50 10.78 -6.70
C LYS A 488 35.80 10.85 -8.19
N LEU A 489 35.62 12.03 -8.79
CA LEU A 489 36.07 12.29 -10.16
C LEU A 489 37.61 12.21 -10.26
N PRO A 490 38.17 11.91 -11.45
CA PRO A 490 39.61 11.90 -11.68
C PRO A 490 40.24 13.25 -11.33
N GLY A 491 41.38 13.27 -10.62
CA GLY A 491 41.96 14.52 -10.10
C GLY A 491 42.74 15.38 -11.11
N LYS A 492 42.85 14.95 -12.37
CA LYS A 492 43.69 15.60 -13.40
C LYS A 492 42.88 16.04 -14.64
N LEU A 493 41.60 16.39 -14.45
CA LEU A 493 40.80 16.97 -15.54
C LEU A 493 41.39 18.32 -15.92
N GLN A 494 41.50 18.61 -17.22
CA GLN A 494 41.92 19.91 -17.72
C GLN A 494 40.76 20.92 -17.63
N ALA A 495 41.06 22.22 -17.63
CA ALA A 495 40.04 23.25 -17.78
C ALA A 495 39.21 23.00 -19.06
N GLY A 496 37.90 23.13 -18.95
CA GLY A 496 36.98 22.77 -20.04
C GLY A 496 35.57 22.46 -19.56
N GLN A 497 34.70 22.14 -20.52
CA GLN A 497 33.35 21.65 -20.28
C GLN A 497 33.35 20.12 -20.36
N TYR A 498 32.65 19.49 -19.43
CA TYR A 498 32.45 18.05 -19.37
C TYR A 498 30.99 17.75 -19.10
N THR A 499 30.54 16.58 -19.53
CA THR A 499 29.24 16.04 -19.11
C THR A 499 29.48 14.84 -18.21
N ILE A 500 29.00 14.93 -16.97
CA ILE A 500 28.88 13.78 -16.07
C ILE A 500 27.65 13.00 -16.53
N GLN A 501 27.84 11.76 -16.94
CA GLN A 501 26.75 10.83 -17.21
C GLN A 501 26.71 9.82 -16.08
N VAL A 502 25.53 9.54 -15.54
CA VAL A 502 25.32 8.52 -14.52
C VAL A 502 24.31 7.52 -15.03
N ARG A 503 24.66 6.25 -14.91
CA ARG A 503 23.84 5.13 -15.33
C ARG A 503 23.59 4.23 -14.15
N ALA A 504 22.32 4.01 -13.81
CA ALA A 504 21.90 3.07 -12.79
C ALA A 504 21.24 1.85 -13.47
N THR A 505 21.71 0.65 -13.14
CA THR A 505 21.06 -0.61 -13.50
C THR A 505 20.36 -1.16 -12.27
N ASP A 506 19.03 -1.20 -12.32
CA ASP A 506 18.17 -1.60 -11.21
C ASP A 506 18.15 -3.13 -11.00
N MET A 507 17.55 -3.57 -9.90
CA MET A 507 17.42 -4.99 -9.53
C MET A 507 16.63 -5.83 -10.56
N PHE A 508 15.94 -5.19 -11.51
CA PHE A 508 15.24 -5.83 -12.63
C PHE A 508 16.07 -5.84 -13.92
N GLY A 509 17.31 -5.33 -13.88
CA GLY A 509 18.23 -5.24 -15.02
C GLY A 509 17.94 -4.09 -15.99
N ARG A 510 17.02 -3.18 -15.66
CA ARG A 510 16.69 -2.01 -16.49
C ARG A 510 17.68 -0.89 -16.20
N THR A 511 17.95 -0.08 -17.21
CA THR A 511 18.99 0.94 -17.13
C THR A 511 18.41 2.34 -17.26
N HIS A 512 18.79 3.21 -16.34
CA HIS A 512 18.34 4.60 -16.24
C HIS A 512 19.55 5.53 -16.39
N LEU A 513 19.48 6.51 -17.28
CA LEU A 513 20.57 7.43 -17.58
C LEU A 513 20.17 8.85 -17.22
N GLN A 514 21.04 9.55 -16.51
CA GLN A 514 20.90 10.98 -16.25
C GLN A 514 22.24 11.68 -16.48
N THR A 515 22.18 12.98 -16.79
CA THR A 515 23.36 13.77 -17.13
C THR A 515 23.42 15.08 -16.39
N LYS A 516 24.63 15.56 -16.13
CA LYS A 516 24.88 16.87 -15.52
C LYS A 516 26.13 17.51 -16.10
N ASP A 517 26.01 18.78 -16.46
CA ASP A 517 27.15 19.55 -16.96
C ASP A 517 28.11 19.94 -15.82
N LEU A 518 29.40 19.94 -16.15
CA LEU A 518 30.50 20.30 -15.26
C LEU A 518 31.51 21.17 -16.01
N LYS A 519 31.75 22.37 -15.49
CA LYS A 519 32.85 23.23 -15.93
C LYS A 519 34.06 23.09 -15.01
N ILE A 520 35.20 22.65 -15.56
CA ILE A 520 36.49 22.76 -14.87
C ILE A 520 37.12 24.10 -15.24
N VAL A 521 37.49 24.87 -14.23
CA VAL A 521 38.23 26.13 -14.37
C VAL A 521 39.64 25.97 -13.81
N GLU A 522 40.58 26.77 -14.29
CA GLU A 522 41.98 26.75 -13.82
C GLU A 522 42.11 27.04 -12.31
#